data_AF-A0A7S2CXK6-F1
#
_entry.id   AF-A0A7S2CXK6-F1
#
_cell.length_a   1.000
_cell.length_b   1.000
_cell.length_c   1.000
_cell.angle_alpha   90.00
_cell.angle_beta   90.00
_cell.angle_gamma   90.00
#
_symmetry.space_group_name_H-M   'P 1'
#
loop_
_entity.id
_entity.type
_entity.pdbx_description
1 polymer ?
#
loop_
_entity_poly.entity_id
_entity_poly.type
_entity_poly.pdbx_seq_one_letter_code
_entity_poly.pdbx_strand_id
1 'polypeptide(L)'
;GRYKHESVAADQFSVRVSGTKSGTFARVLSPDMPSRKDRSALGAWDFGMNPECAKYYGLFPRAWIEYIEPVPGVRLICKQVSPVVPHDYATSSLPAAVFVWTIENTGEEQVDASIMFSFQNGFGDTSVEMKHENQ
;
A
#
# COMPACT_ATOMS: atom_id res chain seq x y z
N GLY A 1 -18.82 12.00 -14.03
CA GLY A 1 -17.63 11.53 -13.29
C GLY A 1 -16.42 11.57 -14.21
N ARG A 2 -15.20 11.59 -13.65
CA ARG A 2 -13.93 11.44 -14.40
C ARG A 2 -13.30 10.12 -13.98
N TYR A 3 -12.61 9.44 -14.88
CA TYR A 3 -11.86 8.21 -14.61
C TYR A 3 -10.41 8.41 -15.01
N LYS A 4 -9.49 8.05 -14.11
CA LYS A 4 -8.05 8.11 -14.32
C LYS A 4 -7.45 6.84 -13.74
N HIS A 5 -6.66 6.13 -14.55
CA HIS A 5 -5.92 4.95 -14.12
C HIS A 5 -4.43 5.29 -14.17
N GLU A 6 -3.87 5.63 -13.02
CA GLU A 6 -2.46 5.95 -12.84
C GLU A 6 -2.03 5.47 -11.45
N SER A 7 -0.89 4.80 -11.37
CA SER A 7 -0.27 4.43 -10.09
C SER A 7 0.63 5.55 -9.61
N VAL A 8 0.41 6.04 -8.40
CA VAL A 8 1.31 6.99 -7.74
C VAL A 8 2.38 6.20 -6.98
N ALA A 9 3.60 6.19 -7.49
CA ALA A 9 4.67 5.32 -6.97
C ALA A 9 5.02 5.55 -5.49
N ALA A 10 4.77 6.75 -4.96
CA ALA A 10 5.01 7.10 -3.56
C ALA A 10 3.90 6.64 -2.60
N ASP A 11 2.71 6.29 -3.11
CA ASP A 11 1.56 5.88 -2.29
C ASP A 11 1.65 4.39 -1.98
N GLN A 12 2.29 4.05 -0.87
CA GLN A 12 2.71 2.67 -0.59
C GLN A 12 2.59 2.33 0.90
N PHE A 13 2.49 1.02 1.17
CA PHE A 13 2.88 0.47 2.46
C PHE A 13 4.24 -0.22 2.32
N SER A 14 5.08 -0.09 3.35
CA SER A 14 6.37 -0.76 3.43
C SER A 14 6.55 -1.42 4.78
N VAL A 15 7.26 -2.54 4.82
CA VAL A 15 7.64 -3.24 6.06
C VAL A 15 9.13 -3.09 6.31
N ARG A 16 9.52 -2.91 7.58
CA ARG A 16 10.90 -3.06 8.07
C ARG A 16 10.94 -4.12 9.15
N VAL A 17 11.95 -4.97 9.13
CA VAL A 17 12.24 -5.98 10.16
C VAL A 17 13.71 -5.89 10.55
N SER A 18 14.00 -5.78 11.83
CA SER A 18 15.36 -5.79 12.38
C SER A 18 15.47 -6.72 13.60
N GLY A 19 16.70 -6.94 14.08
CA GLY A 19 16.97 -7.84 15.21
C GLY A 19 17.24 -9.29 14.81
N THR A 20 17.20 -9.60 13.50
CA THR A 20 17.59 -10.92 12.99
C THR A 20 19.11 -11.05 12.90
N LYS A 21 19.64 -12.28 13.01
CA LYS A 21 21.07 -12.56 12.70
C LYS A 21 21.46 -12.17 11.28
N SER A 22 20.50 -12.23 10.36
CA SER A 22 20.66 -11.86 8.95
C SER A 22 20.65 -10.35 8.71
N GLY A 23 20.45 -9.53 9.75
CA GLY A 23 20.47 -8.08 9.70
C GLY A 23 19.08 -7.45 9.67
N THR A 24 18.97 -6.33 8.94
CA THR A 24 17.73 -5.56 8.79
C THR A 24 17.23 -5.67 7.36
N PHE A 25 15.93 -5.91 7.21
CA PHE A 25 15.22 -5.93 5.93
C PHE A 25 14.24 -4.76 5.86
N ALA A 26 14.09 -4.16 4.69
CA ALA A 26 13.04 -3.19 4.38
C ALA A 26 12.50 -3.49 2.98
N ARG A 27 11.18 -3.45 2.79
CA ARG A 27 10.49 -3.89 1.56
C ARG A 27 9.27 -3.03 1.30
N VAL A 28 9.13 -2.49 0.09
CA VAL A 28 7.86 -1.91 -0.37
C VAL A 28 6.91 -3.07 -0.67
N LEU A 29 5.69 -3.03 -0.14
CA LEU A 29 4.69 -4.10 -0.27
C LEU A 29 3.93 -4.02 -1.60
N SER A 30 4.66 -3.85 -2.71
CA SER A 30 4.15 -3.76 -4.07
C SER A 30 5.01 -4.58 -5.03
N PRO A 31 4.39 -5.36 -5.94
CA PRO A 31 5.12 -6.06 -6.99
C PRO A 31 5.58 -5.12 -8.11
N ASP A 32 5.00 -3.92 -8.19
CA ASP A 32 5.26 -2.99 -9.28
C ASP A 32 6.60 -2.27 -9.09
N MET A 33 7.30 -2.10 -10.21
CA MET A 33 8.48 -1.24 -10.26
C MET A 33 8.07 0.20 -10.58
N PRO A 34 8.66 1.20 -9.90
CA PRO A 34 8.39 2.60 -10.21
C PRO A 34 8.83 2.93 -11.64
N SER A 35 8.15 3.90 -12.25
CA SER A 35 8.50 4.41 -13.58
C SER A 35 9.93 4.95 -13.57
N ARG A 36 10.54 5.08 -14.75
CA ARG A 36 11.91 5.63 -14.86
C ARG A 36 12.02 7.04 -14.25
N LYS A 37 10.96 7.84 -14.37
CA LYS A 37 10.88 9.19 -13.79
C LYS A 37 10.92 9.12 -12.26
N ASP A 38 10.11 8.25 -11.66
CA ASP A 38 9.96 8.16 -10.21
C ASP A 38 11.19 7.55 -9.54
N ARG A 39 11.95 6.69 -10.24
CA ARG A 39 13.22 6.13 -9.74
C ARG A 39 14.26 7.19 -9.38
N SER A 40 14.18 8.39 -9.96
CA SER A 40 15.07 9.50 -9.58
C SER A 40 14.86 9.97 -8.14
N ALA A 41 13.63 9.87 -7.62
CA ALA A 41 13.27 10.27 -6.26
C ALA A 41 13.14 9.08 -5.30
N LEU A 42 12.67 7.94 -5.78
CA LEU A 42 12.34 6.76 -4.98
C LEU A 42 13.33 5.60 -5.17
N GLY A 43 14.45 5.81 -5.87
CA GLY A 43 15.41 4.76 -6.20
C GLY A 43 16.08 4.08 -5.01
N ALA A 44 15.99 4.67 -3.82
CA ALA A 44 16.49 4.07 -2.58
C ALA A 44 15.50 3.10 -1.91
N TRP A 45 14.25 3.04 -2.36
CA TRP A 45 13.22 2.16 -1.79
C TRP A 45 13.31 0.77 -2.44
N ASP A 46 13.10 -0.27 -1.64
CA ASP A 46 13.18 -1.67 -2.09
C ASP A 46 11.85 -2.13 -2.73
N PHE A 47 11.64 -1.73 -3.99
CA PHE A 47 10.52 -2.16 -4.84
C PHE A 47 10.73 -3.54 -5.46
N GLY A 48 9.69 -4.07 -6.12
CA GLY A 48 9.78 -5.33 -6.86
C GLY A 48 9.61 -6.55 -5.96
N MET A 49 8.72 -6.45 -4.97
CA MET A 49 8.33 -7.59 -4.14
C MET A 49 7.84 -8.74 -5.03
N ASN A 50 8.24 -9.99 -4.73
CA ASN A 50 7.74 -11.14 -5.47
C ASN A 50 6.18 -11.18 -5.39
N PRO A 51 5.45 -11.13 -6.51
CA PRO A 51 3.99 -11.18 -6.50
C PRO A 51 3.43 -12.48 -5.92
N GLU A 52 4.16 -13.60 -6.00
CA GLU A 52 3.73 -14.89 -5.46
C GLU A 52 3.63 -14.88 -3.92
N CYS A 53 4.32 -13.95 -3.26
CA CYS A 53 4.24 -13.73 -1.82
C CYS A 53 2.93 -13.03 -1.40
N ALA A 54 2.08 -12.58 -2.32
CA ALA A 54 0.88 -11.82 -1.98
C ALA A 54 -0.40 -12.45 -2.55
N LYS A 55 -1.47 -12.46 -1.74
CA LYS A 55 -2.81 -12.86 -2.15
C LYS A 55 -3.82 -11.77 -1.80
N TYR A 56 -4.52 -11.26 -2.80
CA TYR A 56 -5.58 -10.27 -2.64
C TYR A 56 -6.96 -10.94 -2.61
N TYR A 57 -7.82 -10.45 -1.73
CA TYR A 57 -9.20 -10.90 -1.58
C TYR A 57 -10.11 -9.68 -1.51
N GLY A 58 -11.13 -9.63 -2.39
CA GLY A 58 -12.10 -8.54 -2.44
C GLY A 58 -13.50 -9.01 -2.09
N LEU A 59 -14.12 -8.39 -1.08
CA LEU A 59 -15.53 -8.56 -0.74
C LEU A 59 -16.08 -7.24 -0.19
N PHE A 60 -16.46 -6.35 -1.09
CA PHE A 60 -16.92 -5.01 -0.78
C PHE A 60 -17.95 -5.00 0.39
N PRO A 61 -17.81 -4.10 1.38
CA PRO A 61 -16.90 -2.95 1.46
C PRO A 61 -15.52 -3.25 2.07
N ARG A 62 -15.14 -4.53 2.13
CA ARG A 62 -13.88 -4.99 2.72
C ARG A 62 -13.00 -5.60 1.64
N ALA A 63 -11.70 -5.47 1.83
CA ALA A 63 -10.72 -6.25 1.11
C ALA A 63 -9.64 -6.67 2.09
N TRP A 64 -8.86 -7.68 1.75
CA TRP A 64 -7.65 -7.97 2.49
C TRP A 64 -6.56 -8.48 1.58
N ILE A 65 -5.32 -8.22 1.99
CA ILE A 65 -4.12 -8.73 1.37
C ILE A 65 -3.36 -9.52 2.42
N GLU A 66 -3.02 -10.76 2.07
CA GLU A 66 -2.10 -11.58 2.83
C GLU A 66 -0.75 -11.54 2.14
N TYR A 67 0.30 -11.17 2.88
CA TYR A 67 1.69 -11.24 2.45
C TYR A 67 2.39 -12.37 3.21
N ILE A 68 2.78 -13.41 2.49
CA ILE A 68 3.47 -14.59 2.99
C ILE A 68 4.97 -14.39 2.76
N GLU A 69 5.69 -14.16 3.85
CA GLU A 69 7.14 -13.89 3.84
C GLU A 69 7.56 -12.79 2.84
N PRO A 70 6.94 -11.59 2.86
CA PRO A 70 7.44 -10.46 2.06
C PRO A 70 8.86 -10.07 2.48
N VAL A 71 9.24 -10.39 3.71
CA VAL A 71 10.61 -10.48 4.24
C VAL A 71 10.72 -11.77 5.07
N PRO A 72 11.92 -12.34 5.26
CA PRO A 72 12.07 -13.63 5.92
C PRO A 72 11.46 -13.66 7.33
N GLY A 73 10.71 -14.72 7.64
CA GLY A 73 10.18 -14.97 8.99
C GLY A 73 9.04 -14.04 9.43
N VAL A 74 8.41 -13.31 8.51
CA VAL A 74 7.27 -12.43 8.83
C VAL A 74 6.11 -12.70 7.89
N ARG A 75 4.91 -12.80 8.43
CA ARG A 75 3.65 -12.81 7.67
C ARG A 75 2.83 -11.58 8.03
N LEU A 76 2.26 -10.93 7.02
CA LEU A 76 1.45 -9.72 7.20
C LEU A 76 0.05 -9.93 6.64
N ILE A 77 -0.95 -9.40 7.33
CA ILE A 77 -2.31 -9.27 6.79
C ILE A 77 -2.73 -7.81 6.91
N CYS A 78 -3.14 -7.23 5.79
CA CYS A 78 -3.77 -5.92 5.75
C CYS A 78 -5.24 -6.06 5.39
N LYS A 79 -6.14 -5.70 6.31
CA LYS A 79 -7.58 -5.60 6.03
C LYS A 79 -7.91 -4.14 5.73
N GLN A 80 -8.48 -3.90 4.56
CA GLN A 80 -8.87 -2.59 4.07
C GLN A 80 -10.40 -2.48 4.16
N VAL A 81 -10.89 -1.38 4.73
CA VAL A 81 -12.32 -1.14 4.90
C VAL A 81 -12.69 0.24 4.41
N SER A 82 -13.67 0.29 3.51
CA SER A 82 -14.36 1.53 3.14
C SER A 82 -15.60 1.71 4.01
N PRO A 83 -15.90 2.94 4.48
CA PRO A 83 -17.07 3.21 5.29
C PRO A 83 -18.32 3.13 4.40
N VAL A 84 -18.99 1.98 4.42
CA VAL A 84 -20.27 1.77 3.71
C VAL A 84 -21.20 1.07 4.69
N VAL A 85 -22.01 1.88 5.37
CA VAL A 85 -22.87 1.46 6.47
C VAL A 85 -24.32 1.74 6.07
N PRO A 86 -25.15 0.69 5.88
CA PRO A 86 -26.55 0.87 5.51
C PRO A 86 -27.27 1.84 6.46
N HIS A 87 -28.04 2.76 5.89
CA HIS A 87 -28.83 3.77 6.61
C HIS A 87 -28.03 4.80 7.42
N ASP A 88 -26.69 4.78 7.37
CA ASP A 88 -25.82 5.81 7.93
C ASP A 88 -25.12 6.57 6.81
N TYR A 89 -25.80 7.60 6.31
CA TYR A 89 -25.30 8.46 5.24
C TYR A 89 -24.12 9.34 5.69
N ALA A 90 -24.01 9.67 6.98
CA ALA A 90 -22.93 10.50 7.47
C ALA A 90 -21.61 9.73 7.41
N THR A 91 -21.58 8.53 7.98
CA THR A 91 -20.41 7.64 7.93
C THR A 91 -20.12 7.22 6.50
N SER A 92 -21.14 6.85 5.74
CA SER A 92 -20.96 6.37 4.36
C SER A 92 -20.48 7.43 3.37
N SER A 93 -20.56 8.72 3.73
CA SER A 93 -20.07 9.82 2.90
C SER A 93 -18.65 10.27 3.26
N LEU A 94 -18.00 9.65 4.24
CA LEU A 94 -16.65 10.02 4.63
C LEU A 94 -15.63 9.63 3.54
N PRO A 95 -14.75 10.54 3.10
CA PRO A 95 -13.64 10.22 2.20
C PRO A 95 -12.50 9.57 3.00
N ALA A 96 -12.77 8.41 3.60
CA ALA A 96 -11.87 7.73 4.51
C ALA A 96 -11.70 6.26 4.13
N ALA A 97 -10.55 5.69 4.50
CA ALA A 97 -10.27 4.26 4.43
C ALA A 97 -9.56 3.83 5.72
N VAL A 98 -9.82 2.61 6.17
CA VAL A 98 -9.16 2.03 7.33
C VAL A 98 -8.29 0.86 6.89
N PHE A 99 -7.04 0.83 7.38
CA PHE A 99 -6.08 -0.24 7.16
C PHE A 99 -5.75 -0.90 8.50
N VAL A 100 -6.26 -2.11 8.71
CA VAL A 100 -6.02 -2.89 9.94
C VAL A 100 -4.93 -3.92 9.66
N TRP A 101 -3.80 -3.78 10.34
CA TRP A 101 -2.64 -4.64 10.17
C TRP A 101 -2.57 -5.73 11.24
N THR A 102 -2.24 -6.94 10.81
CA THR A 102 -1.78 -8.03 11.67
C THR A 102 -0.38 -8.42 11.21
N ILE A 103 0.54 -8.49 12.16
CA ILE A 103 1.94 -8.89 11.93
C ILE A 103 2.15 -10.17 12.74
N GLU A 104 2.64 -11.21 12.06
CA GLU A 104 2.94 -12.50 12.65
C GLU A 104 4.43 -12.78 12.45
N ASN A 105 5.15 -13.02 13.55
CA ASN A 105 6.52 -13.51 13.49
C ASN A 105 6.48 -15.03 13.32
N THR A 106 6.85 -15.52 12.13
CA THR A 106 6.90 -16.95 11.81
C THR A 106 8.32 -17.52 11.97
N GLY A 107 9.30 -16.68 12.30
CA GLY A 107 10.66 -17.09 12.58
C GLY A 107 10.88 -17.52 14.04
N GLU A 108 12.09 -18.02 14.30
CA GLU A 108 12.51 -18.44 15.65
C GLU A 108 13.07 -17.29 16.50
N GLU A 109 13.46 -16.19 15.85
CA GLU A 109 14.12 -15.05 16.49
C GLU A 109 13.10 -13.98 16.87
N GLN A 110 13.32 -13.31 18.00
CA GLN A 110 12.57 -12.09 18.31
C GLN A 110 12.99 -10.98 17.35
N VAL A 111 12.02 -10.26 16.80
CA VAL A 111 12.25 -9.20 15.81
C VAL A 111 11.51 -7.92 16.17
N ASP A 112 12.08 -6.80 15.74
CA ASP A 112 11.40 -5.51 15.70
C ASP A 112 10.82 -5.30 14.30
N ALA A 113 9.49 -5.20 14.22
CA ALA A 113 8.78 -4.97 12.97
C ALA A 113 8.15 -3.56 12.95
N SER A 114 8.14 -2.93 11.78
CA SER A 114 7.47 -1.65 11.56
C SER A 114 6.76 -1.64 10.22
N ILE A 115 5.57 -1.02 10.18
CA ILE A 115 4.84 -0.73 8.95
C ILE A 115 4.90 0.78 8.73
N MET A 116 5.27 1.18 7.53
CA MET A 116 5.26 2.57 7.07
C MET A 116 4.16 2.75 6.05
N PHE A 117 3.37 3.81 6.21
CA PHE A 117 2.45 4.30 5.19
C PHE A 117 3.02 5.59 4.60
N SER A 118 3.22 5.62 3.29
CA SER A 118 3.62 6.81 2.55
C SER A 118 2.50 7.25 1.61
N PHE A 119 2.32 8.56 1.49
CA PHE A 119 1.28 9.15 0.66
C PHE A 119 1.77 10.48 0.09
N GLN A 120 1.72 10.62 -1.23
CA GLN A 120 2.10 11.84 -1.92
C GLN A 120 1.10 12.95 -1.59
N ASN A 121 1.62 14.16 -1.39
CA ASN A 121 0.75 15.33 -1.36
C ASN A 121 0.15 15.54 -2.76
N GLY A 122 -1.16 15.31 -2.89
CA GLY A 122 -1.89 15.42 -4.15
C GLY A 122 -2.29 16.85 -4.56
N PHE A 123 -1.99 17.88 -3.74
CA PHE A 123 -2.29 19.26 -4.13
C PHE A 123 -1.39 19.72 -5.29
N GLY A 124 -2.01 20.23 -6.36
CA GLY A 124 -1.30 20.84 -7.49
C GLY A 124 -0.99 19.89 -8.65
N ASP A 125 -1.53 18.67 -8.68
CA ASP A 125 -1.46 17.82 -9.86
C ASP A 125 -2.35 18.39 -10.98
N THR A 126 -1.72 19.02 -11.98
CA THR A 126 -2.36 19.70 -13.13
C THR A 126 -2.80 18.75 -14.23
N SER A 127 -2.75 17.42 -14.04
CA SER A 127 -3.27 16.44 -15.00
C SER A 127 -4.77 16.55 -15.27
N VAL A 128 -5.47 17.45 -14.55
CA VAL A 128 -6.81 17.92 -14.89
C VAL A 128 -6.71 19.12 -15.86
N GLU A 129 -6.25 18.89 -17.10
CA GLU A 129 -6.40 19.88 -18.16
C GLU A 129 -7.89 19.96 -18.56
N MET A 130 -8.50 21.13 -18.32
CA MET A 130 -9.83 21.46 -18.81
C MET A 130 -9.73 21.73 -20.31
N LYS A 131 -9.92 20.71 -21.15
CA LYS A 131 -10.22 20.93 -22.57
C LYS A 131 -11.62 21.55 -22.66
N HIS A 132 -11.67 22.87 -22.71
CA HIS A 132 -12.83 23.59 -23.22
C HIS A 132 -12.90 23.34 -24.74
N GLU A 133 -13.72 22.38 -25.16
CA GLU A 133 -14.23 22.35 -26.54
C GLU A 133 -15.32 23.43 -26.65
N ASN A 134 -14.98 24.53 -27.31
CA ASN A 134 -15.97 25.49 -27.77
C ASN A 134 -16.66 24.91 -29.01
N GLN A 135 -17.98 24.72 -28.93
CA GLN A 135 -18.88 24.65 -30.09
C GLN A 135 -19.14 26.05 -30.62
#